data_AF-A0A947PU62-F1
#
_entry.id   AF-A0A947PU62-F1
#
_cell.length_a   1.000
_cell.length_b   1.000
_cell.length_c   1.000
_cell.angle_alpha   90.00
_cell.angle_beta   90.00
_cell.angle_gamma   90.00
#
_symmetry.space_group_name_H-M   'P 1'
#
loop_
_entity.id
_entity.type
_entity.pdbx_description
1 polymer ?
#
loop_
_entity_poly.entity_id
_entity_poly.type
_entity_poly.pdbx_seq_one_letter_code
_entity_poly.pdbx_strand_id
1 'polypeptide(L)'
;TQGLISGVAVSEPALELPANPGVTVRRGAAEVAVTGKTLVDFTTYANLYQACASLAPSVSTSPYAAAFAAGFASAALPIAPNRCAALKTAGLLTASTTATQAEEALQKLRAYGWEPESNDLHASLAAFEVAPAVSVIFANSLSRSSVKDNLCGFSYAATTAAGAVTTLAPAALAGLFATGNGVPPSGGINLVNNNSVAGPARDFLSFTAAGVADWNTAGALCMRNLVTGTDAAAKKLQAGVDETRRSGNLRGKPTVIVHGRADALLPVSHTSRPYAALNKKVEGNASKLSYVEVANAQHFDSFIGLPTVLPGYDTRYVPLHVYLNHALDAVYDHLANGKALPASQVVRTVPRGGTPGSAPAITAANVPPLATAPAAANAIAITAGAISIPD
;
A
#
# COMPACT_ATOMS: atom_id res chain seq x y z
N THR A 1 -18.39 -19.23 -14.00
CA THR A 1 -18.81 -18.70 -12.68
C THR A 1 -20.19 -19.24 -12.40
N GLN A 2 -20.43 -19.82 -11.23
CA GLN A 2 -21.73 -20.42 -10.82
C GLN A 2 -22.86 -19.38 -10.64
N GLY A 3 -22.73 -18.16 -11.17
CA GLY A 3 -23.74 -17.10 -11.04
C GLY A 3 -23.84 -16.43 -9.67
N LEU A 4 -23.00 -16.80 -8.69
CA LEU A 4 -23.15 -16.39 -7.28
C LEU A 4 -22.92 -14.89 -6.98
N ILE A 5 -22.39 -14.11 -7.92
CA ILE A 5 -22.09 -12.68 -7.73
C ILE A 5 -22.84 -11.89 -8.80
N SER A 6 -23.78 -11.04 -8.40
CA SER A 6 -24.57 -10.22 -9.33
C SER A 6 -24.06 -8.79 -9.49
N GLY A 7 -23.28 -8.30 -8.53
CA GLY A 7 -22.62 -6.99 -8.57
C GLY A 7 -21.45 -6.95 -7.59
N VAL A 8 -20.62 -5.91 -7.69
CA VAL A 8 -19.41 -5.76 -6.87
C VAL A 8 -19.30 -4.32 -6.37
N ALA A 9 -19.25 -4.13 -5.06
CA ALA A 9 -18.77 -2.89 -4.45
C ALA A 9 -17.50 -3.22 -3.68
N VAL A 10 -16.42 -2.50 -3.94
CA VAL A 10 -15.12 -2.79 -3.34
C VAL A 10 -14.32 -1.52 -3.08
N SER A 11 -13.67 -1.46 -1.92
CA SER A 11 -12.71 -0.42 -1.57
C SER A 11 -11.28 -0.94 -1.73
N GLU A 12 -10.43 -0.10 -2.31
CA GLU A 12 -8.96 -0.28 -2.36
C GLU A 12 -8.53 -1.68 -2.81
N PRO A 13 -9.05 -2.21 -3.94
CA PRO A 13 -8.73 -3.56 -4.34
C PRO A 13 -7.27 -3.66 -4.80
N ALA A 14 -6.53 -4.64 -4.27
CA ALA A 14 -5.28 -5.08 -4.86
C ALA A 14 -5.60 -5.86 -6.15
N LEU A 15 -5.22 -5.29 -7.31
CA LEU A 15 -5.57 -5.82 -8.62
C LEU A 15 -4.30 -6.17 -9.39
N GLU A 16 -4.15 -7.44 -9.72
CA GLU A 16 -3.04 -7.94 -10.51
C GLU A 16 -3.41 -7.89 -12.00
N LEU A 17 -2.92 -6.88 -12.72
CA LEU A 17 -3.23 -6.71 -14.14
C LEU A 17 -2.42 -7.69 -15.02
N PRO A 18 -2.79 -7.90 -16.30
CA PRO A 18 -1.91 -8.53 -17.30
C PRO A 18 -0.56 -7.80 -17.35
N ALA A 19 0.54 -8.50 -17.65
CA ALA A 19 1.89 -7.90 -17.62
C ALA A 19 2.02 -6.68 -18.55
N ASN A 20 1.31 -6.72 -19.67
CA ASN A 20 1.18 -5.63 -20.62
C ASN A 20 -0.31 -5.35 -20.83
N PRO A 21 -0.96 -4.59 -19.93
CA PRO A 21 -2.40 -4.33 -20.05
C PRO A 21 -2.71 -3.44 -21.28
N GLY A 22 -1.69 -2.72 -21.77
CA GLY A 22 -1.81 -1.79 -22.89
C GLY A 22 -2.84 -0.71 -22.55
N VAL A 23 -2.67 -0.10 -21.38
CA VAL A 23 -3.52 1.00 -20.89
C VAL A 23 -2.65 2.20 -20.57
N THR A 24 -3.23 3.39 -20.69
CA THR A 24 -2.59 4.65 -20.29
C THR A 24 -3.36 5.29 -19.14
N VAL A 25 -2.63 5.90 -18.20
CA VAL A 25 -3.19 6.60 -17.05
C VAL A 25 -2.68 8.03 -17.08
N ARG A 26 -3.58 9.01 -16.98
CA ARG A 26 -3.24 10.43 -16.85
C ARG A 26 -3.78 11.00 -15.54
N ARG A 27 -2.95 11.77 -14.84
CA ARG A 27 -3.33 12.60 -13.69
C ARG A 27 -3.18 14.06 -14.12
N GLY A 28 -4.30 14.78 -14.19
CA GLY A 28 -4.36 16.09 -14.80
C GLY A 28 -3.87 16.05 -16.25
N ALA A 29 -2.91 16.91 -16.57
CA ALA A 29 -2.27 16.94 -17.88
C ALA A 29 -1.16 15.89 -18.06
N ALA A 30 -0.64 15.29 -16.99
CA ALA A 30 0.54 14.43 -17.02
C ALA A 30 0.17 12.95 -17.22
N GLU A 31 0.98 12.24 -18.00
CA GLU A 31 0.93 10.77 -18.07
C GLU A 31 1.70 10.17 -16.88
N VAL A 32 1.12 9.13 -16.27
CA VAL A 32 1.77 8.38 -15.20
C VAL A 32 2.64 7.29 -15.84
N ALA A 33 3.95 7.46 -15.78
CA ALA A 33 4.90 6.61 -16.50
C ALA A 33 4.95 5.15 -16.03
N VAL A 34 4.76 4.90 -14.73
CA VAL A 34 4.81 3.55 -14.14
C VAL A 34 3.44 3.19 -13.57
N THR A 35 2.78 2.23 -14.20
CA THR A 35 1.45 1.75 -13.82
C THR A 35 1.37 0.23 -13.86
N GLY A 36 0.31 -0.33 -13.26
CA GLY A 36 0.00 -1.76 -13.35
C GLY A 36 1.06 -2.72 -12.75
N LYS A 37 1.90 -2.25 -11.82
CA LYS A 37 2.83 -3.12 -11.09
C LYS A 37 2.05 -4.01 -10.12
N THR A 38 2.51 -5.23 -9.93
CA THR A 38 1.83 -6.23 -9.09
C THR A 38 2.04 -5.90 -7.61
N LEU A 39 1.18 -6.41 -6.72
CA LEU A 39 1.28 -6.13 -5.27
C LEU A 39 2.68 -6.40 -4.73
N VAL A 40 3.23 -7.57 -5.05
CA VAL A 40 4.57 -7.97 -4.61
C VAL A 40 5.67 -7.12 -5.26
N ASP A 41 5.46 -6.59 -6.47
CA ASP A 41 6.44 -5.72 -7.13
C ASP A 41 6.58 -4.40 -6.37
N PHE A 42 5.49 -3.65 -6.21
CA PHE A 42 5.59 -2.35 -5.55
C PHE A 42 5.84 -2.49 -4.04
N THR A 43 5.31 -3.51 -3.34
CA THR A 43 5.61 -3.66 -1.89
C THR A 43 7.07 -4.04 -1.64
N THR A 44 7.70 -4.84 -2.49
CA THR A 44 9.16 -5.11 -2.36
C THR A 44 9.99 -3.88 -2.69
N TYR A 45 9.51 -3.01 -3.59
CA TYR A 45 10.13 -1.72 -3.86
C TYR A 45 10.01 -0.79 -2.65
N ALA A 46 8.83 -0.68 -2.04
CA ALA A 46 8.63 0.08 -0.81
C ALA A 46 9.47 -0.47 0.36
N ASN A 47 9.58 -1.79 0.50
CA ASN A 47 10.41 -2.43 1.52
C ASN A 47 11.89 -1.99 1.42
N LEU A 48 12.39 -1.73 0.20
CA LEU A 48 13.72 -1.17 0.02
C LEU A 48 13.81 0.28 0.48
N TYR A 49 12.94 1.14 -0.05
CA TYR A 49 13.14 2.60 -0.02
C TYR A 49 12.42 3.32 1.12
N GLN A 50 11.31 2.80 1.64
CA GLN A 50 10.41 3.56 2.50
C GLN A 50 11.06 3.98 3.82
N ALA A 51 11.84 3.11 4.47
CA ALA A 51 12.53 3.46 5.70
C ALA A 51 13.54 4.61 5.52
N CYS A 52 14.22 4.67 4.36
CA CYS A 52 15.10 5.80 4.03
C CYS A 52 14.30 7.05 3.67
N ALA A 53 13.27 6.92 2.83
CA ALA A 53 12.41 8.01 2.38
C ALA A 53 11.72 8.74 3.55
N SER A 54 11.40 8.02 4.63
CA SER A 54 10.81 8.58 5.85
C SER A 54 11.69 9.60 6.59
N LEU A 55 12.98 9.71 6.23
CA LEU A 55 13.90 10.74 6.76
C LEU A 55 14.02 11.97 5.84
N ALA A 56 13.25 12.03 4.75
CA ALA A 56 13.36 13.12 3.79
C ALA A 56 12.90 14.44 4.43
N PRO A 57 13.70 15.52 4.36
CA PRO A 57 13.33 16.83 4.89
C PRO A 57 11.95 17.32 4.41
N SER A 58 11.57 17.01 3.17
CA SER A 58 10.31 17.42 2.55
C SER A 58 9.06 16.80 3.19
N VAL A 59 9.21 15.71 3.96
CA VAL A 59 8.12 15.03 4.70
C VAL A 59 8.37 15.03 6.22
N SER A 60 9.25 15.90 6.70
CA SER A 60 9.59 15.99 8.14
C SER A 60 8.42 16.41 9.04
N THR A 61 7.35 16.98 8.46
CA THR A 61 6.13 17.42 9.18
C THR A 61 4.95 16.47 8.99
N SER A 62 5.17 15.35 8.30
CA SER A 62 4.15 14.34 8.07
C SER A 62 3.82 13.60 9.37
N PRO A 63 2.61 13.02 9.49
CA PRO A 63 2.25 12.24 10.67
C PRO A 63 3.30 11.18 10.99
N TYR A 64 3.66 11.07 12.28
CA TYR A 64 4.66 10.14 12.79
C TYR A 64 6.13 10.38 12.37
N ALA A 65 6.45 11.36 11.51
CA ALA A 65 7.82 11.60 11.04
C ALA A 65 8.83 11.87 12.17
N ALA A 66 8.45 12.70 13.16
CA ALA A 66 9.30 12.99 14.32
C ALA A 66 9.53 11.75 15.20
N ALA A 67 8.48 10.96 15.46
CA ALA A 67 8.57 9.73 16.24
C ALA A 67 9.41 8.66 15.50
N PHE A 68 9.25 8.56 14.18
CA PHE A 68 10.07 7.71 13.33
C PHE A 68 11.55 8.10 13.43
N ALA A 69 11.89 9.38 13.25
CA ALA A 69 13.27 9.85 13.36
C ALA A 69 13.86 9.58 14.76
N ALA A 70 13.09 9.83 15.82
CA ALA A 70 13.52 9.56 17.19
C ALA A 70 13.78 8.07 17.45
N GLY A 71 12.91 7.19 16.94
CA GLY A 71 13.00 5.74 17.13
C GLY A 71 14.05 5.05 16.25
N PHE A 72 14.31 5.58 15.05
CA PHE A 72 15.05 4.85 14.01
C PHE A 72 16.23 5.60 13.40
N ALA A 73 16.43 6.89 13.72
CA ALA A 73 17.54 7.69 13.23
C ALA A 73 18.39 8.31 14.36
N SER A 74 18.26 7.79 15.58
CA SER A 74 19.09 8.21 16.71
C SER A 74 20.56 7.87 16.48
N ALA A 75 21.48 8.64 17.08
CA ALA A 75 22.91 8.36 17.00
C ALA A 75 23.32 7.02 17.64
N ALA A 76 22.56 6.57 18.66
CA ALA A 76 22.82 5.32 19.35
C ALA A 76 22.41 4.09 18.53
N LEU A 77 21.35 4.21 17.71
CA LEU A 77 20.84 3.14 16.87
C LEU A 77 20.34 3.71 15.53
N PRO A 78 21.25 4.03 14.59
CA PRO A 78 20.91 4.74 13.35
C PRO A 78 20.38 3.78 12.27
N ILE A 79 19.30 3.05 12.55
CA ILE A 79 18.77 1.99 11.67
C ILE A 79 18.37 2.52 10.28
N ALA A 80 17.55 3.58 10.22
CA ALA A 80 17.08 4.15 8.97
C ALA A 80 18.20 4.90 8.19
N PRO A 81 19.11 5.66 8.85
CA PRO A 81 20.32 6.17 8.18
C PRO A 81 21.20 5.06 7.59
N ASN A 82 21.39 3.95 8.32
CA ASN A 82 22.14 2.80 7.82
C ASN A 82 21.44 2.15 6.63
N ARG A 83 20.10 2.11 6.61
CA ARG A 83 19.35 1.67 5.42
C ARG A 83 19.66 2.58 4.22
N CYS A 84 19.67 3.90 4.37
CA CYS A 84 20.05 4.82 3.29
C CYS A 84 21.48 4.54 2.77
N ALA A 85 22.43 4.36 3.68
CA ALA A 85 23.82 4.05 3.34
C ALA A 85 23.96 2.68 2.64
N ALA A 86 23.20 1.67 3.08
CA ALA A 86 23.17 0.35 2.47
C ALA A 86 22.61 0.40 1.04
N LEU A 87 21.53 1.16 0.80
CA LEU A 87 20.99 1.37 -0.54
C LEU A 87 21.99 2.09 -1.46
N LYS A 88 22.73 3.08 -0.94
CA LYS A 88 23.83 3.73 -1.68
C LYS A 88 24.94 2.74 -2.03
N THR A 89 25.34 1.91 -1.07
CA THR A 89 26.37 0.87 -1.27
C THR A 89 25.93 -0.16 -2.32
N ALA A 90 24.64 -0.50 -2.35
CA ALA A 90 24.05 -1.37 -3.36
C ALA A 90 23.86 -0.69 -4.74
N GLY A 91 24.27 0.57 -4.91
CA GLY A 91 24.10 1.34 -6.15
C GLY A 91 22.65 1.73 -6.44
N LEU A 92 21.75 1.57 -5.47
CA LEU A 92 20.33 1.89 -5.60
C LEU A 92 20.02 3.37 -5.33
N LEU A 93 20.94 4.08 -4.66
CA LEU A 93 20.95 5.52 -4.46
C LEU A 93 22.29 6.10 -4.93
N THR A 94 22.29 7.37 -5.30
CA THR A 94 23.46 8.10 -5.81
C THR A 94 23.90 9.23 -4.87
N ALA A 95 22.99 9.77 -4.08
CA ALA A 95 23.27 10.83 -3.12
C ALA A 95 24.19 10.40 -1.97
N SER A 96 24.84 11.37 -1.33
CA SER A 96 25.94 11.12 -0.38
C SER A 96 25.60 11.38 1.09
N THR A 97 24.61 12.23 1.39
CA THR A 97 24.19 12.51 2.77
C THR A 97 22.85 11.84 3.06
N THR A 98 22.59 11.46 4.31
CA THR A 98 21.30 10.81 4.68
C THR A 98 20.10 11.63 4.23
N ALA A 99 20.12 12.96 4.40
CA ALA A 99 19.02 13.82 3.98
C ALA A 99 18.80 13.78 2.46
N THR A 100 19.88 13.83 1.66
CA THR A 100 19.77 13.79 0.19
C THR A 100 19.46 12.39 -0.35
N GLN A 101 19.91 11.34 0.33
CA GLN A 101 19.54 9.95 0.07
C GLN A 101 18.06 9.70 0.37
N ALA A 102 17.54 10.28 1.45
CA ALA A 102 16.14 10.18 1.80
C ALA A 102 15.23 10.86 0.77
N GLU A 103 15.59 12.07 0.30
CA GLU A 103 14.87 12.72 -0.81
C GLU A 103 14.94 11.90 -2.09
N GLU A 104 16.10 11.33 -2.42
CA GLU A 104 16.23 10.45 -3.59
C GLU A 104 15.37 9.19 -3.45
N ALA A 105 15.31 8.58 -2.26
CA ALA A 105 14.46 7.43 -1.98
C ALA A 105 12.97 7.77 -2.09
N LEU A 106 12.56 8.94 -1.59
CA LEU A 106 11.18 9.45 -1.74
C LEU A 106 10.85 9.69 -3.21
N GLN A 107 11.77 10.31 -3.95
CA GLN A 107 11.60 10.52 -5.39
C GLN A 107 11.52 9.19 -6.15
N LYS A 108 12.27 8.17 -5.73
CA LYS A 108 12.18 6.81 -6.27
C LYS A 108 10.81 6.18 -6.05
N LEU A 109 10.18 6.38 -4.89
CA LEU A 109 8.80 5.93 -4.64
C LEU A 109 7.81 6.65 -5.56
N ARG A 110 7.89 7.99 -5.65
CA ARG A 110 7.03 8.77 -6.56
C ARG A 110 7.17 8.34 -8.03
N ALA A 111 8.41 8.21 -8.50
CA ALA A 111 8.70 7.75 -9.85
C ALA A 111 8.21 6.32 -10.12
N TYR A 112 8.04 5.52 -9.07
CA TYR A 112 7.52 4.17 -9.18
C TYR A 112 5.99 4.08 -9.13
N GLY A 113 5.25 5.18 -8.89
CA GLY A 113 3.79 5.22 -9.03
C GLY A 113 3.01 5.62 -7.77
N TRP A 114 3.67 5.96 -6.66
CA TRP A 114 3.01 6.60 -5.52
C TRP A 114 2.64 8.04 -5.85
N GLU A 115 1.44 8.45 -5.45
CA GLU A 115 0.98 9.82 -5.63
C GLU A 115 1.68 10.77 -4.64
N PRO A 116 1.82 12.07 -4.97
CA PRO A 116 2.33 13.05 -4.02
C PRO A 116 1.57 13.08 -2.69
N GLU A 117 0.27 12.80 -2.71
CA GLU A 117 -0.60 12.74 -1.53
C GLU A 117 -0.24 11.59 -0.58
N SER A 118 0.43 10.54 -1.08
CA SER A 118 0.87 9.38 -0.29
C SER A 118 2.15 9.65 0.52
N ASN A 119 2.92 10.70 0.18
CA ASN A 119 4.22 10.97 0.79
C ASN A 119 4.16 11.06 2.32
N ASP A 120 3.09 11.67 2.82
CA ASP A 120 2.87 11.91 4.25
C ASP A 120 2.67 10.62 5.06
N LEU A 121 2.44 9.49 4.40
CA LEU A 121 2.16 8.21 5.05
C LEU A 121 3.42 7.34 5.16
N HIS A 122 4.54 7.72 4.55
CA HIS A 122 5.68 6.81 4.49
C HIS A 122 6.30 6.52 5.86
N ALA A 123 6.37 7.51 6.75
CA ALA A 123 6.95 7.38 8.08
C ALA A 123 6.21 6.36 8.96
N SER A 124 4.89 6.49 9.07
CA SER A 124 4.05 5.57 9.83
C SER A 124 4.02 4.16 9.23
N LEU A 125 3.88 4.03 7.90
CA LEU A 125 3.88 2.72 7.25
C LEU A 125 5.25 2.01 7.35
N ALA A 126 6.35 2.75 7.32
CA ALA A 126 7.68 2.19 7.60
C ALA A 126 7.79 1.71 9.06
N ALA A 127 7.38 2.55 10.01
CA ALA A 127 7.42 2.23 11.44
C ALA A 127 6.60 0.98 11.80
N PHE A 128 5.47 0.80 11.13
CA PHE A 128 4.57 -0.34 11.34
C PHE A 128 4.85 -1.51 10.39
N GLU A 129 6.01 -1.51 9.73
CA GLU A 129 6.53 -2.65 8.96
C GLU A 129 5.58 -3.10 7.83
N VAL A 130 4.79 -2.18 7.27
CA VAL A 130 3.73 -2.52 6.30
C VAL A 130 4.31 -3.16 5.04
N ALA A 131 5.28 -2.51 4.40
CA ALA A 131 5.89 -3.02 3.19
C ALA A 131 6.63 -4.37 3.37
N PRO A 132 7.50 -4.56 4.38
CA PRO A 132 8.13 -5.87 4.61
C PRO A 132 7.10 -6.96 4.91
N ALA A 133 6.11 -6.71 5.76
CA ALA A 133 5.08 -7.68 6.10
C ALA A 133 4.31 -8.19 4.88
N VAL A 134 3.79 -7.26 4.06
CA VAL A 134 3.04 -7.61 2.85
C VAL A 134 3.94 -8.30 1.82
N SER A 135 5.17 -7.83 1.65
CA SER A 135 6.14 -8.45 0.73
C SER A 135 6.36 -9.93 1.07
N VAL A 136 6.62 -10.25 2.34
CA VAL A 136 6.95 -11.62 2.77
C VAL A 136 5.74 -12.55 2.69
N ILE A 137 4.57 -12.12 3.14
CA ILE A 137 3.35 -12.95 3.10
C ILE A 137 2.96 -13.31 1.68
N PHE A 138 2.91 -12.30 0.80
CA PHE A 138 2.49 -12.54 -0.57
C PHE A 138 3.55 -13.31 -1.34
N ALA A 139 4.84 -13.05 -1.11
CA ALA A 139 5.89 -13.84 -1.74
C ALA A 139 5.84 -15.32 -1.34
N ASN A 140 5.61 -15.64 -0.05
CA ASN A 140 5.42 -17.02 0.39
C ASN A 140 4.22 -17.66 -0.31
N SER A 141 3.08 -16.96 -0.34
CA SER A 141 1.84 -17.49 -0.93
C SER A 141 1.98 -17.73 -2.43
N LEU A 142 2.48 -16.74 -3.17
CA LEU A 142 2.65 -16.80 -4.63
C LEU A 142 3.72 -17.82 -5.02
N SER A 143 4.80 -17.91 -4.25
CA SER A 143 5.83 -18.94 -4.47
C SER A 143 5.43 -20.30 -3.91
N ARG A 144 4.27 -20.46 -3.27
CA ARG A 144 3.87 -21.70 -2.57
C ARG A 144 4.98 -22.21 -1.64
N SER A 145 5.61 -21.30 -0.93
CA SER A 145 6.68 -21.58 0.04
C SER A 145 6.06 -21.75 1.43
N SER A 146 6.47 -22.80 2.14
CA SER A 146 6.08 -23.03 3.52
C SER A 146 6.69 -21.96 4.43
N VAL A 147 6.03 -21.66 5.55
CA VAL A 147 6.61 -20.81 6.61
C VAL A 147 7.90 -21.38 7.20
N LYS A 148 8.18 -22.67 6.98
CA LYS A 148 9.42 -23.35 7.39
C LYS A 148 10.57 -23.19 6.39
N ASP A 149 10.27 -22.76 5.16
CA ASP A 149 11.27 -22.66 4.09
C ASP A 149 12.17 -21.42 4.26
N ASN A 150 11.78 -20.51 5.16
CA ASN A 150 12.50 -19.28 5.47
C ASN A 150 12.86 -18.48 4.20
N LEU A 151 11.89 -18.26 3.32
CA LEU A 151 12.09 -17.56 2.05
C LEU A 151 12.81 -16.22 2.28
N CYS A 152 13.93 -16.00 1.59
CA CYS A 152 14.81 -14.84 1.78
C CYS A 152 15.34 -14.64 3.22
N GLY A 153 15.40 -15.70 4.01
CA GLY A 153 15.83 -15.65 5.42
C GLY A 153 14.75 -15.20 6.39
N PHE A 154 13.52 -14.95 5.94
CA PHE A 154 12.44 -14.48 6.81
C PHE A 154 11.67 -15.62 7.47
N SER A 155 11.34 -15.46 8.75
CA SER A 155 10.35 -16.28 9.47
C SER A 155 9.37 -15.40 10.25
N TYR A 156 8.46 -16.05 10.99
CA TYR A 156 7.47 -15.40 11.84
C TYR A 156 7.60 -15.93 13.26
N ALA A 157 7.74 -15.06 14.25
CA ALA A 157 7.77 -15.47 15.65
C ALA A 157 7.30 -14.34 16.57
N ALA A 158 6.98 -14.68 17.82
CA ALA A 158 6.87 -13.67 18.84
C ALA A 158 8.25 -13.09 19.13
N THR A 159 8.33 -11.79 19.42
CA THR A 159 9.60 -11.15 19.81
C THR A 159 9.43 -10.28 21.04
N THR A 160 10.51 -10.09 21.79
CA THR A 160 10.57 -9.07 22.84
C THR A 160 10.62 -7.67 22.23
N ALA A 161 10.48 -6.63 23.06
CA ALA A 161 10.65 -5.24 22.63
C ALA A 161 12.07 -4.96 22.07
N ALA A 162 13.08 -5.67 22.58
CA ALA A 162 14.46 -5.61 22.08
C ALA A 162 14.69 -6.43 20.80
N GLY A 163 13.66 -7.12 20.29
CA GLY A 163 13.72 -7.85 19.02
C GLY A 163 14.15 -9.32 19.12
N ALA A 164 14.50 -9.82 20.31
CA ALA A 164 14.84 -11.23 20.48
C ALA A 164 13.61 -12.13 20.28
N VAL A 165 13.77 -13.25 19.56
CA VAL A 165 12.70 -14.24 19.40
C VAL A 165 12.31 -14.84 20.74
N THR A 166 11.01 -15.02 20.96
CA THR A 166 10.44 -15.59 22.18
C THR A 166 9.21 -16.45 21.85
N THR A 167 8.69 -17.13 22.86
CA THR A 167 7.46 -17.92 22.76
C THR A 167 6.24 -17.00 22.83
N LEU A 168 5.26 -17.23 21.94
CA LEU A 168 3.99 -16.52 22.02
C LEU A 168 3.20 -16.99 23.25
N ALA A 169 2.75 -16.05 24.08
CA ALA A 169 1.93 -16.37 25.24
C ALA A 169 0.59 -17.02 24.80
N PRO A 170 0.11 -18.09 25.47
CA PRO A 170 -1.13 -18.77 25.08
C PRO A 170 -2.36 -17.86 24.97
N ALA A 171 -2.49 -16.87 25.86
CA ALA A 171 -3.57 -15.89 25.80
C ALA A 171 -3.49 -14.98 24.55
N ALA A 172 -2.28 -14.59 24.16
CA ALA A 172 -2.06 -13.81 22.94
C ALA A 172 -2.36 -14.64 21.68
N LEU A 173 -2.03 -15.94 21.70
CA LEU A 173 -2.39 -16.87 20.62
C LEU A 173 -3.92 -17.01 20.47
N ALA A 174 -4.66 -17.16 21.57
CA ALA A 174 -6.11 -17.23 21.54
C ALA A 174 -6.75 -15.94 20.98
N GLY A 175 -6.23 -14.78 21.38
CA GLY A 175 -6.64 -13.49 20.82
C GLY A 175 -6.35 -13.38 19.33
N LEU A 176 -5.12 -13.74 18.91
CA LEU A 176 -4.70 -13.72 17.51
C LEU A 176 -5.57 -14.63 16.63
N PHE A 177 -5.96 -15.81 17.12
CA PHE A 177 -6.86 -16.71 16.40
C PHE A 177 -8.23 -16.05 16.13
N ALA A 178 -8.75 -15.25 17.06
CA ALA A 178 -10.06 -14.64 16.94
C ALA A 178 -10.06 -13.33 16.14
N THR A 179 -9.02 -12.49 16.27
CA THR A 179 -8.99 -11.12 15.73
C THR A 179 -7.86 -10.84 14.75
N GLY A 180 -6.98 -11.81 14.50
CA GLY A 180 -5.86 -11.66 13.59
C GLY A 180 -6.30 -11.40 12.16
N ASN A 181 -5.66 -10.42 11.52
CA ASN A 181 -5.84 -10.09 10.11
C ASN A 181 -4.89 -10.88 9.17
N GLY A 182 -4.04 -11.74 9.73
CA GLY A 182 -3.06 -12.54 8.98
C GLY A 182 -1.78 -11.82 8.56
N VAL A 183 -1.56 -10.56 8.98
CA VAL A 183 -0.39 -9.75 8.60
C VAL A 183 0.37 -9.30 9.86
N PRO A 184 1.66 -9.64 10.06
CA PRO A 184 2.45 -9.12 11.16
C PRO A 184 2.81 -7.65 10.95
N PRO A 185 3.12 -6.87 12.00
CA PRO A 185 3.05 -7.24 13.41
C PRO A 185 1.60 -7.44 13.89
N SER A 186 1.29 -8.59 14.51
CA SER A 186 -0.07 -8.90 14.98
C SER A 186 -0.06 -9.90 16.13
N GLY A 187 -0.77 -9.58 17.22
CA GLY A 187 -0.85 -10.45 18.40
C GLY A 187 0.50 -10.80 19.02
N GLY A 188 1.53 -9.97 18.82
CA GLY A 188 2.91 -10.22 19.26
C GLY A 188 3.78 -10.98 18.26
N ILE A 189 3.21 -11.55 17.18
CA ILE A 189 3.97 -12.16 16.08
C ILE A 189 4.50 -11.06 15.16
N ASN A 190 5.80 -11.11 14.86
CA ASN A 190 6.52 -10.17 14.00
C ASN A 190 7.28 -10.93 12.90
N LEU A 191 7.75 -10.19 11.90
CA LEU A 191 8.75 -10.72 10.97
C LEU A 191 10.10 -10.86 11.66
N VAL A 192 10.79 -11.95 11.36
CA VAL A 192 12.10 -12.29 11.91
C VAL A 192 13.09 -12.47 10.77
N ASN A 193 14.26 -11.83 10.90
CA ASN A 193 15.42 -12.12 10.08
C ASN A 193 16.22 -13.25 10.74
N ASN A 194 16.19 -14.44 10.16
CA ASN A 194 16.93 -15.60 10.66
C ASN A 194 18.45 -15.48 10.43
N ASN A 195 18.88 -14.62 9.50
CA ASN A 195 20.27 -14.46 9.09
C ASN A 195 21.02 -13.38 9.88
N SER A 196 20.40 -12.86 10.95
CA SER A 196 21.02 -11.89 11.84
C SER A 196 22.24 -12.48 12.54
N VAL A 197 23.33 -11.71 12.61
CA VAL A 197 24.64 -12.23 13.10
C VAL A 197 24.61 -12.70 14.56
N ALA A 198 23.72 -12.14 15.38
CA ALA A 198 23.52 -12.50 16.78
C ALA A 198 22.43 -13.57 16.99
N GLY A 199 22.01 -14.25 15.91
CA GLY A 199 20.87 -15.16 15.88
C GLY A 199 19.56 -14.47 15.49
N PRO A 200 18.48 -15.24 15.26
CA PRO A 200 17.21 -14.72 14.76
C PRO A 200 16.65 -13.58 15.60
N ALA A 201 16.27 -12.48 14.94
CA ALA A 201 15.75 -11.28 15.58
C ALA A 201 14.65 -10.62 14.73
N ARG A 202 13.80 -9.79 15.35
CA ARG A 202 12.80 -8.98 14.64
C ARG A 202 13.46 -8.23 13.49
N ASP A 203 12.85 -8.28 12.32
CA ASP A 203 13.43 -7.85 11.04
C ASP A 203 14.19 -6.52 11.12
N PHE A 204 13.52 -5.45 11.55
CA PHE A 204 14.15 -4.14 11.59
C PHE A 204 15.19 -3.92 12.70
N LEU A 205 15.16 -4.75 13.75
CA LEU A 205 16.12 -4.72 14.86
C LEU A 205 17.28 -5.69 14.65
N SER A 206 17.30 -6.40 13.52
CA SER A 206 18.34 -7.35 13.20
C SER A 206 19.63 -6.69 12.73
N PHE A 207 20.72 -7.45 12.78
CA PHE A 207 22.05 -6.97 12.41
C PHE A 207 22.58 -7.76 11.22
N THR A 208 23.19 -7.05 10.27
CA THR A 208 23.96 -7.65 9.18
C THR A 208 25.13 -8.50 9.69
N ALA A 209 25.76 -9.28 8.81
CA ALA A 209 26.98 -10.02 9.11
C ALA A 209 28.13 -9.13 9.63
N ALA A 210 28.13 -7.83 9.29
CA ALA A 210 29.10 -6.85 9.77
C ALA A 210 28.70 -6.18 11.11
N GLY A 211 27.61 -6.62 11.75
CA GLY A 211 27.13 -6.04 13.00
C GLY A 211 26.41 -4.69 12.84
N VAL A 212 25.97 -4.34 11.64
CA VAL A 212 25.25 -3.08 11.36
C VAL A 212 23.74 -3.34 11.41
N ALA A 213 22.99 -2.54 12.17
CA ALA A 213 21.53 -2.49 12.10
C ALA A 213 21.11 -1.63 10.91
N ASP A 214 20.71 -2.26 9.80
CA ASP A 214 20.36 -1.59 8.54
C ASP A 214 18.94 -1.93 8.08
N TRP A 215 18.11 -2.41 9.02
CA TRP A 215 16.75 -2.87 8.75
C TRP A 215 16.69 -4.12 7.87
N ASN A 216 17.69 -5.00 7.88
CA ASN A 216 17.77 -6.20 7.03
C ASN A 216 17.72 -5.88 5.52
N THR A 217 18.61 -5.01 5.05
CA THR A 217 18.68 -4.67 3.62
C THR A 217 18.89 -5.91 2.75
N ALA A 218 19.67 -6.89 3.22
CA ALA A 218 19.92 -8.14 2.50
C ALA A 218 18.62 -8.93 2.23
N GLY A 219 17.75 -9.05 3.24
CA GLY A 219 16.43 -9.66 3.09
C GLY A 219 15.57 -8.89 2.09
N ALA A 220 15.48 -7.56 2.23
CA ALA A 220 14.71 -6.72 1.31
C ALA A 220 15.19 -6.81 -0.15
N LEU A 221 16.51 -6.87 -0.39
CA LEU A 221 17.09 -7.09 -1.71
C LEU A 221 16.75 -8.48 -2.27
N CYS A 222 16.80 -9.53 -1.44
CA CYS A 222 16.36 -10.85 -1.84
C CYS A 222 14.88 -10.85 -2.26
N MET A 223 14.00 -10.21 -1.48
CA MET A 223 12.58 -10.09 -1.82
C MET A 223 12.39 -9.36 -3.15
N ARG A 224 13.16 -8.29 -3.39
CA ARG A 224 13.14 -7.59 -4.68
C ARG A 224 13.61 -8.49 -5.82
N ASN A 225 14.65 -9.30 -5.59
CA ASN A 225 15.16 -10.25 -6.59
C ASN A 225 14.17 -11.36 -6.93
N LEU A 226 13.26 -11.76 -6.03
CA LEU A 226 12.18 -12.69 -6.40
C LEU A 226 11.28 -12.12 -7.51
N VAL A 227 11.10 -10.80 -7.53
CA VAL A 227 10.29 -10.13 -8.55
C VAL A 227 11.08 -9.88 -9.83
N THR A 228 12.32 -9.38 -9.71
CA THR A 228 13.09 -8.89 -10.88
C THR A 228 14.12 -9.86 -11.42
N GLY A 229 14.45 -10.90 -10.64
CA GLY A 229 15.48 -11.88 -10.96
C GLY A 229 15.01 -12.94 -11.96
N THR A 230 15.91 -13.85 -12.27
CA THR A 230 15.70 -14.92 -13.28
C THR A 230 16.04 -16.31 -12.77
N ASP A 231 16.46 -16.42 -11.50
CA ASP A 231 16.73 -17.69 -10.84
C ASP A 231 15.45 -18.51 -10.62
N ALA A 232 15.60 -19.74 -10.12
CA ALA A 232 14.49 -20.65 -9.92
C ALA A 232 13.45 -20.13 -8.90
N ALA A 233 13.89 -19.42 -7.85
CA ALA A 233 12.98 -18.87 -6.85
C ALA A 233 12.18 -17.69 -7.41
N ALA A 234 12.84 -16.81 -8.17
CA ALA A 234 12.19 -15.70 -8.87
C ALA A 234 11.14 -16.21 -9.88
N LYS A 235 11.49 -17.20 -10.70
CA LYS A 235 10.55 -17.82 -11.65
C LYS A 235 9.35 -18.46 -10.96
N LYS A 236 9.56 -19.09 -9.79
CA LYS A 236 8.48 -19.68 -8.99
C LYS A 236 7.48 -18.61 -8.51
N LEU A 237 7.99 -17.50 -7.97
CA LEU A 237 7.16 -16.35 -7.57
C LEU A 237 6.40 -15.77 -8.76
N GLN A 238 7.10 -15.49 -9.86
CA GLN A 238 6.52 -14.89 -11.07
C GLN A 238 5.41 -15.77 -11.67
N ALA A 239 5.59 -17.09 -11.70
CA ALA A 239 4.55 -18.01 -12.11
C ALA A 239 3.28 -17.90 -11.24
N GLY A 240 3.45 -17.84 -9.91
CA GLY A 240 2.33 -17.63 -8.99
C GLY A 240 1.64 -16.28 -9.17
N VAL A 241 2.39 -15.22 -9.46
CA VAL A 241 1.84 -13.90 -9.84
C VAL A 241 0.99 -14.04 -11.09
N ASP A 242 1.50 -14.72 -12.13
CA ASP A 242 0.79 -14.89 -13.40
C ASP A 242 -0.53 -15.67 -13.25
N GLU A 243 -0.61 -16.63 -12.34
CA GLU A 243 -1.83 -17.36 -11.98
C GLU A 243 -2.93 -16.45 -11.36
N THR A 244 -2.54 -15.30 -10.79
CA THR A 244 -3.48 -14.39 -10.09
C THR A 244 -3.94 -13.21 -10.94
N ARG A 245 -3.46 -13.07 -12.18
CA ARG A 245 -3.81 -11.93 -13.03
C ARG A 245 -5.30 -11.87 -13.36
N ARG A 246 -5.81 -10.65 -13.53
CA ARG A 246 -7.21 -10.32 -13.83
C ARG A 246 -7.30 -9.78 -15.24
N SER A 247 -8.20 -10.35 -16.04
CA SER A 247 -8.38 -9.93 -17.44
C SER A 247 -9.10 -8.60 -17.59
N GLY A 248 -9.68 -8.05 -16.53
CA GLY A 248 -10.59 -6.89 -16.60
C GLY A 248 -12.00 -7.25 -17.07
N ASN A 249 -12.31 -8.51 -17.38
CA ASN A 249 -13.65 -8.94 -17.77
C ASN A 249 -14.52 -9.23 -16.54
N LEU A 250 -15.39 -8.29 -16.18
CA LEU A 250 -16.39 -8.40 -15.11
C LEU A 250 -17.69 -9.08 -15.58
N ARG A 251 -17.80 -9.38 -16.88
CA ARG A 251 -18.95 -9.95 -17.59
C ARG A 251 -20.16 -9.02 -17.53
N GLY A 252 -19.93 -7.71 -17.64
CA GLY A 252 -20.98 -6.70 -17.60
C GLY A 252 -21.71 -6.59 -16.24
N LYS A 253 -21.08 -7.06 -15.16
CA LYS A 253 -21.63 -6.95 -13.81
C LYS A 253 -21.51 -5.52 -13.29
N PRO A 254 -22.59 -4.94 -12.72
CA PRO A 254 -22.55 -3.65 -12.04
C PRO A 254 -21.44 -3.64 -11.00
N THR A 255 -20.50 -2.70 -11.13
CA THR A 255 -19.34 -2.63 -10.25
C THR A 255 -19.02 -1.20 -9.87
N VAL A 256 -18.77 -0.95 -8.59
CA VAL A 256 -18.23 0.31 -8.09
C VAL A 256 -16.93 0.03 -7.34
N ILE A 257 -15.83 0.62 -7.80
CA ILE A 257 -14.55 0.62 -7.10
C ILE A 257 -14.39 1.98 -6.43
N VAL A 258 -14.15 2.00 -5.12
CA VAL A 258 -13.74 3.20 -4.38
C VAL A 258 -12.26 3.07 -3.98
N HIS A 259 -11.50 4.14 -4.06
CA HIS A 259 -10.07 4.10 -3.70
C HIS A 259 -9.61 5.46 -3.16
N GLY A 260 -8.95 5.47 -2.01
CA GLY A 260 -8.30 6.65 -1.47
C GLY A 260 -7.12 7.10 -2.32
N ARG A 261 -7.13 8.36 -2.77
CA ARG A 261 -6.07 8.93 -3.60
C ARG A 261 -4.69 8.90 -2.93
N ALA A 262 -4.66 9.01 -1.60
CA ALA A 262 -3.43 9.03 -0.82
C ALA A 262 -2.95 7.62 -0.44
N ASP A 263 -3.61 6.54 -0.87
CA ASP A 263 -3.23 5.17 -0.51
C ASP A 263 -1.73 4.89 -0.78
N ALA A 264 -0.98 4.67 0.28
CA ALA A 264 0.46 4.40 0.26
C ALA A 264 0.80 2.90 0.40
N LEU A 265 -0.18 2.04 0.65
CA LEU A 265 -0.02 0.59 0.59
C LEU A 265 -0.33 0.07 -0.81
N LEU A 266 -1.47 0.47 -1.40
CA LEU A 266 -1.94 0.08 -2.72
C LEU A 266 -2.04 1.30 -3.65
N PRO A 267 -0.93 1.81 -4.21
CA PRO A 267 -0.98 3.01 -5.06
C PRO A 267 -2.03 2.88 -6.17
N VAL A 268 -2.93 3.86 -6.27
CA VAL A 268 -4.03 3.89 -7.25
C VAL A 268 -3.55 3.72 -8.69
N SER A 269 -2.31 4.15 -8.97
CA SER A 269 -1.65 4.06 -10.27
C SER A 269 -1.24 2.63 -10.65
N HIS A 270 -1.23 1.69 -9.71
CA HIS A 270 -0.97 0.27 -9.97
C HIS A 270 -2.23 -0.58 -9.99
N THR A 271 -3.28 -0.14 -9.30
CA THR A 271 -4.47 -0.94 -9.04
C THR A 271 -5.69 -0.39 -9.81
N SER A 272 -6.49 0.46 -9.18
CA SER A 272 -7.82 0.83 -9.66
C SER A 272 -7.80 1.66 -10.94
N ARG A 273 -6.87 2.62 -11.10
CA ARG A 273 -6.79 3.44 -12.31
C ARG A 273 -6.55 2.60 -13.57
N PRO A 274 -5.44 1.83 -13.68
CA PRO A 274 -5.21 1.04 -14.89
C PRO A 274 -6.25 -0.08 -15.05
N TYR A 275 -6.82 -0.62 -13.96
CA TYR A 275 -7.86 -1.64 -14.07
C TYR A 275 -9.15 -1.09 -14.69
N ALA A 276 -9.56 0.13 -14.32
CA ALA A 276 -10.75 0.75 -14.89
C ALA A 276 -10.61 0.97 -16.42
N ALA A 277 -9.42 1.41 -16.86
CA ALA A 277 -9.09 1.50 -18.29
C ALA A 277 -9.08 0.12 -18.98
N LEU A 278 -8.52 -0.90 -18.31
CA LEU A 278 -8.48 -2.28 -18.83
C LEU A 278 -9.88 -2.88 -18.97
N ASN A 279 -10.74 -2.73 -17.97
CA ASN A 279 -12.13 -3.18 -18.04
C ASN A 279 -12.87 -2.49 -19.19
N LYS A 280 -12.72 -1.17 -19.35
CA LYS A 280 -13.34 -0.44 -20.45
C LYS A 280 -12.83 -0.91 -21.81
N LYS A 281 -11.55 -1.25 -21.94
CA LYS A 281 -10.95 -1.85 -23.14
C LYS A 281 -11.55 -3.21 -23.49
N VAL A 282 -11.79 -4.04 -22.47
CA VAL A 282 -12.21 -5.44 -22.63
C VAL A 282 -13.72 -5.57 -22.85
N GLU A 283 -14.52 -4.77 -22.16
CA GLU A 283 -15.99 -4.85 -22.23
C GLU A 283 -16.63 -3.79 -23.11
N GLY A 284 -15.90 -2.72 -23.47
CA GLY A 284 -16.40 -1.64 -24.32
C GLY A 284 -17.67 -0.99 -23.75
N ASN A 285 -18.75 -1.00 -24.51
CA ASN A 285 -20.04 -0.45 -24.09
C ASN A 285 -20.79 -1.32 -23.08
N ALA A 286 -20.40 -2.59 -22.93
CA ALA A 286 -20.99 -3.49 -21.93
C ALA A 286 -20.43 -3.26 -20.51
N SER A 287 -19.33 -2.48 -20.37
CA SER A 287 -18.76 -2.12 -19.08
C SER A 287 -19.78 -1.39 -18.21
N LYS A 288 -20.04 -1.94 -17.02
CA LYS A 288 -20.83 -1.31 -15.94
C LYS A 288 -19.95 -0.99 -14.72
N LEU A 289 -18.69 -0.69 -14.96
CA LEU A 289 -17.74 -0.28 -13.92
C LEU A 289 -17.75 1.24 -13.73
N SER A 290 -17.98 1.67 -12.50
CA SER A 290 -17.72 3.02 -12.03
C SER A 290 -16.48 3.04 -11.14
N TYR A 291 -15.59 4.00 -11.37
CA TYR A 291 -14.42 4.24 -10.54
C TYR A 291 -14.55 5.56 -9.78
N VAL A 292 -14.47 5.47 -8.45
CA VAL A 292 -14.53 6.60 -7.53
C VAL A 292 -13.18 6.76 -6.85
N GLU A 293 -12.51 7.88 -7.10
CA GLU A 293 -11.25 8.23 -6.45
C GLU A 293 -11.52 9.30 -5.38
N VAL A 294 -11.20 9.01 -4.12
CA VAL A 294 -11.55 9.89 -2.99
C VAL A 294 -10.33 10.68 -2.56
N ALA A 295 -10.40 12.01 -2.67
CA ALA A 295 -9.34 12.90 -2.17
C ALA A 295 -9.26 12.80 -0.64
N ASN A 296 -8.08 13.07 -0.06
CA ASN A 296 -7.83 13.01 1.38
C ASN A 296 -8.24 11.69 2.05
N ALA A 297 -8.21 10.56 1.33
CA ALA A 297 -8.49 9.24 1.87
C ALA A 297 -7.35 8.28 1.54
N GLN A 298 -7.16 7.27 2.37
CA GLN A 298 -6.05 6.32 2.36
C GLN A 298 -6.47 4.98 2.98
N HIS A 299 -5.63 3.95 2.84
CA HIS A 299 -5.90 2.55 3.16
C HIS A 299 -6.34 2.21 4.59
N PHE A 300 -5.71 2.87 5.57
CA PHE A 300 -5.79 2.50 6.98
C PHE A 300 -6.77 3.39 7.73
N ASP A 301 -8.07 3.24 7.52
CA ASP A 301 -9.10 4.02 8.24
C ASP A 301 -8.93 3.96 9.77
N SER A 302 -8.46 2.83 10.31
CA SER A 302 -8.16 2.68 11.74
C SER A 302 -7.12 3.69 12.24
N PHE A 303 -6.16 4.11 11.40
CA PHE A 303 -5.12 5.08 11.79
C PHE A 303 -5.70 6.48 12.02
N ILE A 304 -6.79 6.83 11.33
CA ILE A 304 -7.54 8.08 11.57
C ILE A 304 -8.14 8.08 12.97
N GLY A 305 -8.50 6.90 13.49
CA GLY A 305 -9.04 6.68 14.83
C GLY A 305 -7.99 6.54 15.94
N LEU A 306 -6.69 6.74 15.65
CA LEU A 306 -5.59 6.65 16.63
C LEU A 306 -4.93 8.02 16.91
N PRO A 307 -5.70 9.05 17.32
CA PRO A 307 -5.20 10.43 17.39
C PRO A 307 -4.03 10.64 18.36
N THR A 308 -3.89 9.77 19.37
CA THR A 308 -2.78 9.84 20.34
C THR A 308 -1.48 9.25 19.81
N VAL A 309 -1.56 8.26 18.93
CA VAL A 309 -0.39 7.56 18.35
C VAL A 309 0.01 8.17 17.02
N LEU A 310 -0.98 8.60 16.23
CA LEU A 310 -0.83 9.13 14.88
C LEU A 310 -1.52 10.50 14.74
N PRO A 311 -1.16 11.49 15.59
CA PRO A 311 -1.71 12.83 15.47
C PRO A 311 -1.44 13.37 14.05
N GLY A 312 -2.47 13.94 13.44
CA GLY A 312 -2.41 14.49 12.08
C GLY A 312 -3.08 13.61 11.04
N TYR A 313 -3.25 12.30 11.29
CA TYR A 313 -4.16 11.50 10.44
C TYR A 313 -5.59 12.00 10.55
N ASP A 314 -6.02 12.33 11.76
CA ASP A 314 -7.35 12.81 12.11
C ASP A 314 -7.71 14.15 11.47
N THR A 315 -6.72 15.01 11.24
CA THR A 315 -6.90 16.34 10.64
C THR A 315 -6.68 16.38 9.13
N ARG A 316 -5.93 15.41 8.56
CA ARG A 316 -5.57 15.36 7.13
C ARG A 316 -6.43 14.42 6.30
N TYR A 317 -6.97 13.36 6.89
CA TYR A 317 -7.68 12.32 6.14
C TYR A 317 -9.13 12.11 6.59
N VAL A 318 -9.95 11.63 5.67
CA VAL A 318 -11.33 11.18 5.90
C VAL A 318 -11.40 9.65 5.78
N PRO A 319 -12.32 8.99 6.51
CA PRO A 319 -12.49 7.54 6.42
C PRO A 319 -13.05 7.14 5.06
N LEU A 320 -12.34 6.26 4.34
CA LEU A 320 -12.79 5.73 3.06
C LEU A 320 -14.00 4.80 3.23
N HIS A 321 -14.17 4.18 4.40
CA HIS A 321 -15.25 3.24 4.69
C HIS A 321 -16.65 3.87 4.48
N VAL A 322 -16.79 5.19 4.62
CA VAL A 322 -18.02 5.92 4.25
C VAL A 322 -18.36 5.71 2.77
N TYR A 323 -17.35 5.79 1.90
CA TYR A 323 -17.51 5.62 0.46
C TYR A 323 -17.67 4.15 0.05
N LEU A 324 -17.09 3.20 0.81
CA LEU A 324 -17.42 1.79 0.63
C LEU A 324 -18.92 1.55 0.85
N ASN A 325 -19.49 2.11 1.92
CA ASN A 325 -20.93 1.98 2.19
C ASN A 325 -21.78 2.64 1.10
N HIS A 326 -21.39 3.83 0.62
CA HIS A 326 -22.08 4.43 -0.53
C HIS A 326 -21.98 3.61 -1.82
N ALA A 327 -20.87 2.91 -2.05
CA ALA A 327 -20.72 2.00 -3.18
C ALA A 327 -21.59 0.74 -3.02
N LEU A 328 -21.67 0.18 -1.82
CA LEU A 328 -22.57 -0.93 -1.48
C LEU A 328 -24.03 -0.54 -1.72
N ASP A 329 -24.46 0.61 -1.22
CA ASP A 329 -25.81 1.14 -1.42
C ASP A 329 -26.10 1.36 -2.91
N ALA A 330 -25.16 1.94 -3.66
CA ALA A 330 -25.35 2.19 -5.10
C ALA A 330 -25.48 0.89 -5.91
N VAL A 331 -24.66 -0.13 -5.61
CA VAL A 331 -24.76 -1.44 -6.27
C VAL A 331 -26.05 -2.15 -5.87
N TYR A 332 -26.44 -2.10 -4.59
CA TYR A 332 -27.69 -2.65 -4.12
C TYR A 332 -28.90 -2.01 -4.80
N ASP A 333 -28.97 -0.67 -4.83
CA ASP A 333 -30.03 0.08 -5.51
C ASP A 333 -30.12 -0.25 -7.01
N HIS A 334 -28.98 -0.42 -7.68
CA HIS A 334 -28.95 -0.83 -9.08
C HIS A 334 -29.54 -2.22 -9.27
N LEU A 335 -29.17 -3.18 -8.43
CA LEU A 335 -29.66 -4.55 -8.52
C LEU A 335 -31.13 -4.69 -8.14
N ALA A 336 -31.59 -3.96 -7.12
CA ALA A 336 -32.96 -4.02 -6.62
C ALA A 336 -33.94 -3.23 -7.50
N ASN A 337 -33.54 -2.04 -7.95
CA ASN A 337 -34.45 -1.04 -8.52
C ASN A 337 -34.03 -0.54 -9.92
N GLY A 338 -32.94 -1.04 -10.50
CA GLY A 338 -32.45 -0.59 -11.81
C GLY A 338 -31.87 0.84 -11.82
N LYS A 339 -31.63 1.44 -10.64
CA LYS A 339 -31.04 2.78 -10.52
C LYS A 339 -29.66 2.82 -11.17
N ALA A 340 -29.35 3.86 -11.94
CA ALA A 340 -28.02 3.99 -12.53
C ALA A 340 -26.93 4.06 -11.45
N LEU A 341 -25.79 3.39 -11.68
CA LEU A 341 -24.60 3.57 -10.85
C LEU A 341 -24.09 5.01 -10.95
N PRO A 342 -23.41 5.55 -9.92
CA PRO A 342 -22.76 6.85 -10.02
C PRO A 342 -21.72 6.84 -11.14
N ALA A 343 -21.60 7.91 -11.91
CA ALA A 343 -20.54 8.01 -12.90
C ALA A 343 -19.15 8.06 -12.22
N SER A 344 -18.12 7.61 -12.95
CA SER A 344 -16.74 7.65 -12.46
C SER A 344 -16.31 9.08 -12.13
N GLN A 345 -15.76 9.28 -10.94
CA GLN A 345 -15.52 10.63 -10.41
C GLN A 345 -14.41 10.70 -9.38
N VAL A 346 -13.83 11.89 -9.24
CA VAL A 346 -13.06 12.28 -8.07
C VAL A 346 -14.01 12.91 -7.06
N VAL A 347 -14.05 12.37 -5.84
CA VAL A 347 -14.78 12.97 -4.74
C VAL A 347 -13.84 13.90 -3.98
N ARG A 348 -14.15 15.20 -4.01
CA ARG A 348 -13.37 16.25 -3.33
C ARG A 348 -13.87 16.40 -1.90
N THR A 349 -13.27 15.63 -1.00
CA THR A 349 -13.56 15.69 0.43
C THR A 349 -12.88 16.89 1.07
N VAL A 350 -13.31 17.26 2.27
CA VAL A 350 -12.69 18.33 3.06
C VAL A 350 -12.18 17.70 4.36
N PRO A 351 -10.85 17.69 4.61
CA PRO A 351 -10.31 17.22 5.87
C PRO A 351 -10.89 17.98 7.06
N ARG A 352 -10.91 17.36 8.24
CA ARG A 352 -11.48 17.97 9.44
C ARG A 352 -10.67 19.17 9.93
N GLY A 353 -9.37 19.23 9.61
CA GLY A 353 -8.48 20.31 10.03
C GLY A 353 -8.35 20.38 11.56
N GLY A 354 -7.95 21.55 12.07
CA GLY A 354 -7.74 21.76 13.51
C GLY A 354 -6.39 21.25 14.02
N THR A 355 -6.32 20.96 15.32
CA THR A 355 -5.10 20.51 15.99
C THR A 355 -4.89 19.00 15.79
N PRO A 356 -3.72 18.55 15.27
CA PRO A 356 -3.36 17.14 15.18
C PRO A 356 -3.59 16.39 16.50
N GLY A 357 -4.32 15.27 16.45
CA GLY A 357 -4.70 14.48 17.63
C GLY A 357 -5.94 14.99 18.37
N SER A 358 -6.60 16.03 17.86
CA SER A 358 -7.81 16.63 18.41
C SER A 358 -8.69 17.26 17.32
N ALA A 359 -8.75 16.65 16.15
CA ALA A 359 -9.63 17.08 15.07
C ALA A 359 -11.11 17.14 15.53
N PRO A 360 -11.91 18.10 15.02
CA PRO A 360 -13.34 18.16 15.32
C PRO A 360 -14.07 16.90 14.85
N ALA A 361 -15.32 16.73 15.27
CA ALA A 361 -16.16 15.63 14.80
C ALA A 361 -16.34 15.71 13.26
N ILE A 362 -16.37 14.55 12.60
CA ILE A 362 -16.65 14.49 11.17
C ILE A 362 -18.11 14.86 10.90
N THR A 363 -18.36 15.58 9.81
CA THR A 363 -19.71 15.97 9.38
C THR A 363 -19.91 15.62 7.90
N ALA A 364 -21.15 15.70 7.42
CA ALA A 364 -21.46 15.52 6.00
C ALA A 364 -20.73 16.53 5.08
N ALA A 365 -20.34 17.69 5.60
CA ALA A 365 -19.55 18.66 4.84
C ALA A 365 -18.12 18.17 4.56
N ASN A 366 -17.57 17.27 5.39
CA ASN A 366 -16.26 16.67 5.17
C ASN A 366 -16.30 15.56 4.12
N VAL A 367 -17.41 14.81 4.08
CA VAL A 367 -17.60 13.62 3.26
C VAL A 367 -18.83 13.77 2.35
N PRO A 368 -18.74 14.57 1.28
CA PRO A 368 -19.86 14.75 0.36
C PRO A 368 -20.27 13.43 -0.30
N PRO A 369 -21.55 13.27 -0.67
CA PRO A 369 -22.07 12.05 -1.30
C PRO A 369 -21.49 11.83 -2.71
N LEU A 370 -21.65 10.62 -3.23
CA LEU A 370 -21.34 10.32 -4.64
C LEU A 370 -22.34 11.03 -5.56
N ALA A 371 -21.85 11.75 -6.56
CA ALA A 371 -22.71 12.37 -7.56
C ALA A 371 -23.15 11.33 -8.61
N THR A 372 -24.43 11.30 -8.98
CA THR A 372 -24.86 10.52 -10.16
C THR A 372 -24.18 11.04 -11.43
N ALA A 373 -24.13 12.37 -11.59
CA ALA A 373 -23.40 13.07 -12.64
C ALA A 373 -22.44 14.08 -11.99
N PRO A 374 -21.12 13.82 -11.96
CA PRO A 374 -20.16 14.73 -11.37
C PRO A 374 -20.01 16.00 -12.22
N ALA A 375 -19.65 17.12 -11.57
CA ALA A 375 -19.19 18.31 -12.28
C ALA A 375 -17.98 17.98 -13.17
N ALA A 376 -17.78 18.71 -14.27
CA ALA A 376 -16.74 18.42 -15.26
C ALA A 376 -15.33 18.31 -14.65
N ALA A 377 -15.00 19.17 -13.67
CA ALA A 377 -13.71 19.16 -12.97
C ALA A 377 -13.49 17.93 -12.04
N ASN A 378 -14.53 17.14 -11.81
CA ASN A 378 -14.49 15.91 -11.00
C ASN A 378 -14.78 14.67 -11.83
N ALA A 379 -15.20 14.79 -13.09
CA ALA A 379 -15.50 13.63 -13.92
C ALA A 379 -14.22 12.90 -14.32
N ILE A 380 -14.15 11.59 -14.05
CA ILE A 380 -13.05 10.75 -14.54
C ILE A 380 -13.43 10.26 -15.93
N ALA A 381 -12.63 10.61 -16.92
CA ALA A 381 -12.83 10.16 -18.29
C ALA A 381 -12.17 8.79 -18.49
N ILE A 382 -12.95 7.80 -18.92
CA ILE A 382 -12.47 6.45 -19.21
C ILE A 382 -12.86 6.08 -20.63
N THR A 383 -11.88 5.78 -21.46
CA THR A 383 -12.07 5.24 -22.81
C THR A 383 -11.47 3.84 -22.91
N ALA A 384 -11.59 3.20 -24.07
CA ALA A 384 -11.02 1.87 -24.27
C ALA A 384 -9.49 1.93 -24.16
N GLY A 385 -8.96 1.52 -23.01
CA GLY A 385 -7.53 1.46 -22.74
C GLY A 385 -6.92 2.76 -22.26
N ALA A 386 -7.70 3.78 -21.88
CA ALA A 386 -7.16 4.99 -21.27
C ALA A 386 -8.06 5.52 -20.16
N ILE A 387 -7.45 6.14 -19.16
CA ILE A 387 -8.13 6.84 -18.08
C ILE A 387 -7.46 8.19 -17.82
N SER A 388 -8.27 9.22 -17.61
CA SER A 388 -7.83 10.57 -17.26
C SER A 388 -8.53 11.01 -15.97
N ILE A 389 -7.72 11.27 -14.95
CA ILE A 389 -8.16 11.64 -13.60
C ILE A 389 -7.90 13.13 -13.43
N PRO A 390 -8.93 13.94 -13.11
CA PRO A 390 -8.72 15.35 -12.79
C PRO A 390 -7.77 15.54 -11.59
N ASP A 391 -6.94 16.59 -11.66
CA ASP A 391 -5.96 16.94 -10.62
C ASP A 391 -6.60 17.24 -9.27
#